data_AF-A0A1L3MD80-F1
#
_entry.id   AF-A0A1L3MD80-F1
#
_cell.length_a   1.000
_cell.length_b   1.000
_cell.length_c   1.000
_cell.angle_alpha   90.00
_cell.angle_beta   90.00
_cell.angle_gamma   90.00
#
_symmetry.space_group_name_H-M   'P 1'
#
loop_
_entity.id
_entity.type
_entity.pdbx_description
1 polymer ?
#
loop_
_entity_poly.entity_id
_entity_poly.type
_entity_poly.pdbx_seq_one_letter_code
_entity_poly.pdbx_strand_id
1 'polypeptide(L)' 'MSAQRPRSNPKPIPFIVTGAIIGFIVFGLISYFGPNRNEGFDITYDPSATLGYMSVLGLCVGGLLGAVVAALFTYRK' A
#
# COMPACT_ATOMS: atom_id res chain seq x y z
N MET A 1 -37.72 9.72 21.63
CA MET A 1 -36.30 10.15 21.56
C MET A 1 -35.57 9.17 20.65
N SER A 2 -35.25 9.56 19.41
CA SER A 2 -34.47 8.71 18.52
C SER A 2 -33.05 8.57 19.08
N ALA A 3 -32.63 7.36 19.40
CA ALA A 3 -31.25 7.07 19.80
C ALA A 3 -30.34 7.40 18.61
N GLN A 4 -29.80 8.61 18.58
CA GLN A 4 -28.80 9.04 17.62
C GLN A 4 -27.56 8.18 17.88
N ARG A 5 -27.39 7.08 17.14
CA ARG A 5 -26.16 6.28 17.22
C ARG A 5 -24.98 7.22 17.01
N PRO A 6 -23.97 7.24 17.89
CA PRO A 6 -22.81 8.08 17.68
C PRO A 6 -22.25 7.73 16.31
N ARG A 7 -22.22 8.71 15.39
CA ARG A 7 -21.56 8.56 14.10
C ARG A 7 -20.11 8.22 14.42
N SER A 8 -19.75 6.94 14.33
CA SER A 8 -18.36 6.52 14.46
C SER A 8 -17.60 7.22 13.34
N ASN A 9 -16.75 8.19 13.67
CA ASN A 9 -15.86 8.77 12.69
C ASN A 9 -15.10 7.63 11.98
N PRO A 10 -14.81 7.76 10.68
CA PRO A 10 -14.04 6.75 9.96
C PRO A 10 -12.74 6.50 10.71
N LYS A 11 -12.50 5.24 11.10
CA LYS A 11 -11.27 4.84 11.81
C LYS A 11 -10.13 4.83 10.79
N PRO A 12 -9.07 5.64 10.94
CA PRO A 12 -8.03 5.75 9.92
C PRO A 12 -7.15 4.49 9.82
N ILE A 13 -6.92 3.79 10.93
CA ILE A 13 -6.03 2.62 11.00
C ILE A 13 -6.43 1.52 10.01
N PRO A 14 -7.70 1.06 9.94
CA PRO A 14 -8.13 0.08 8.93
C PRO A 14 -7.77 0.48 7.49
N PHE A 15 -7.98 1.74 7.09
CA PHE A 15 -7.66 2.18 5.74
C PHE A 15 -6.17 2.12 5.44
N ILE A 16 -5.34 2.54 6.40
CA ILE A 16 -3.87 2.49 6.26
C ILE A 16 -3.41 1.04 6.12
N VAL A 17 -3.90 0.14 6.98
CA VAL A 17 -3.54 -1.28 6.94
C VAL A 17 -3.99 -1.93 5.63
N THR A 18 -5.22 -1.69 5.20
CA THR A 18 -5.73 -2.20 3.92
C THR A 18 -4.90 -1.66 2.75
N GLY A 19 -4.60 -0.36 2.75
CA GLY A 19 -3.75 0.26 1.73
C GLY A 19 -2.36 -0.38 1.69
N ALA A 20 -1.72 -0.57 2.84
CA ALA A 20 -0.40 -1.20 2.93
C ALA A 20 -0.41 -2.64 2.40
N ILE A 21 -1.42 -3.45 2.76
CA ILE A 21 -1.57 -4.82 2.26
C ILE A 21 -1.74 -4.83 0.74
N ILE A 22 -2.60 -3.95 0.20
CA ILE A 22 -2.80 -3.84 -1.25
C ILE A 22 -1.48 -3.45 -1.94
N GLY A 23 -0.79 -2.45 -1.40
CA GLY A 23 0.50 -1.99 -1.94
C GLY A 23 1.56 -3.09 -1.91
N PHE A 24 1.66 -3.86 -0.82
CA PHE A 24 2.54 -5.02 -0.73
C PHE A 24 2.23 -6.05 -1.83
N ILE A 25 0.95 -6.40 -2.01
CA ILE A 25 0.53 -7.37 -3.03
C ILE A 25 0.89 -6.87 -4.43
N VAL A 26 0.52 -5.63 -4.76
CA VAL A 26 0.77 -5.05 -6.09
C VAL A 26 2.26 -5.00 -6.39
N PHE A 27 3.09 -4.51 -5.46
CA PHE A 27 4.53 -4.42 -5.69
C PHE A 27 5.24 -5.78 -5.64
N GLY A 28 4.73 -6.73 -4.86
CA GLY A 28 5.18 -8.12 -4.90
C GLY A 28 4.94 -8.74 -6.28
N LEU A 29 3.77 -8.51 -6.86
CA LEU A 29 3.45 -8.94 -8.23
C LEU A 29 4.35 -8.26 -9.26
N ILE A 30 4.61 -6.95 -9.13
CA ILE A 30 5.55 -6.23 -10.02
C ILE A 30 6.96 -6.81 -9.91
N SER A 31 7.42 -7.16 -8.72
CA SER A 31 8.75 -7.76 -8.52
C SER A 31 8.90 -9.13 -9.21
N TYR A 32 7.79 -9.86 -9.33
CA TYR A 32 7.77 -11.20 -9.91
C TYR A 32 7.49 -11.22 -11.42
N PHE A 33 6.53 -10.42 -11.87
CA PHE A 33 6.07 -10.38 -13.27
C PHE A 33 6.62 -9.17 -14.07
N GLY A 34 7.33 -8.27 -13.41
CA GLY A 34 7.89 -7.08 -14.04
C GLY A 34 9.02 -7.40 -15.04
N PRO A 35 9.49 -6.37 -15.77
CA PRO A 35 10.59 -6.50 -16.72
C PRO A 35 11.83 -7.14 -16.08
N ASN A 36 12.63 -7.82 -16.89
CA ASN A 36 13.83 -8.45 -16.39
C ASN A 36 14.80 -7.40 -15.86
N ARG A 37 15.09 -7.49 -14.57
CA ARG A 37 15.97 -6.58 -13.82
C ARG A 37 17.42 -6.58 -14.29
N ASN A 38 17.81 -7.61 -15.04
CA ASN A 38 19.15 -7.77 -15.60
C ASN A 38 19.22 -7.33 -17.07
N GLU A 39 18.10 -6.92 -17.69
CA GLU A 39 18.14 -6.45 -19.08
C GLU A 39 18.94 -5.15 -19.19
N GLY A 40 19.97 -5.16 -20.06
CA GLY A 40 20.81 -4.00 -20.34
C GLY A 40 21.98 -3.80 -19.37
N PHE A 41 22.16 -4.66 -18.36
CA PHE A 41 23.26 -4.60 -17.41
C PHE A 41 23.98 -5.94 -17.34
N ASP A 42 25.33 -5.92 -17.33
CA ASP A 42 26.16 -7.13 -17.20
C ASP A 42 26.26 -7.60 -15.73
N ILE A 43 25.17 -7.45 -14.98
CA ILE A 43 25.10 -7.66 -13.54
C ILE A 43 23.86 -8.49 -13.23
N THR A 44 24.03 -9.56 -12.47
CA THR A 44 22.92 -10.37 -11.97
C THR A 44 22.41 -9.81 -10.65
N TYR A 45 21.22 -9.22 -10.65
CA TYR A 45 20.55 -8.78 -9.42
C TYR A 45 19.94 -9.94 -8.66
N ASP A 46 20.13 -9.93 -7.34
CA ASP A 46 19.51 -10.90 -6.43
C ASP A 46 17.97 -10.70 -6.41
N PRO A 47 17.19 -11.73 -6.79
CA PRO A 47 15.74 -11.67 -6.76
C PRO A 47 15.14 -11.37 -5.39
N SER A 48 15.78 -11.84 -4.32
CA SER A 48 15.29 -11.65 -2.95
C SER A 48 15.40 -10.18 -2.53
N ALA A 49 16.48 -9.51 -2.91
CA ALA A 49 16.68 -8.09 -2.68
C ALA A 49 15.60 -7.27 -3.39
N THR A 50 15.34 -7.55 -4.67
CA THR A 50 14.30 -6.85 -5.43
C THR A 50 12.92 -7.03 -4.79
N LEU A 51 12.56 -8.25 -4.39
CA LEU A 51 11.30 -8.52 -3.71
C LEU A 51 11.20 -7.74 -2.40
N GLY A 52 12.26 -7.73 -1.58
CA GLY A 52 12.29 -6.99 -0.32
C GLY A 52 12.06 -5.49 -0.52
N TYR A 53 12.83 -4.86 -1.42
CA TYR A 53 12.69 -3.43 -1.72
C TYR A 53 11.30 -3.08 -2.24
N MET A 54 10.79 -3.83 -3.22
CA MET A 54 9.45 -3.58 -3.79
C MET A 54 8.36 -3.76 -2.74
N SER A 55 8.46 -4.78 -1.89
CA SER A 55 7.50 -5.03 -0.81
C SER A 55 7.43 -3.89 0.19
N VAL A 56 8.58 -3.40 0.66
CA VAL A 56 8.64 -2.27 1.62
C VAL A 56 8.11 -1.00 0.98
N LEU A 57 8.50 -0.72 -0.26
CA LEU A 57 8.00 0.43 -1.01
C LEU A 57 6.48 0.35 -1.19
N GLY A 58 5.96 -0.83 -1.57
CA GLY A 58 4.54 -1.10 -1.68
C GLY A 58 3.78 -0.88 -0.38
N LEU A 59 4.29 -1.36 0.75
CA LEU A 59 3.70 -1.12 2.08
C LEU A 59 3.60 0.38 2.39
N CYS A 60 4.67 1.13 2.15
CA CYS A 60 4.71 2.57 2.40
C CYS A 60 3.75 3.35 1.50
N VAL A 61 3.83 3.14 0.17
CA VAL A 61 2.98 3.83 -0.81
C VAL A 61 1.51 3.46 -0.60
N GLY A 62 1.23 2.17 -0.44
CA GLY A 62 -0.12 1.68 -0.17
C GLY A 62 -0.69 2.23 1.14
N GLY A 63 0.10 2.24 2.21
CA GLY A 63 -0.30 2.80 3.50
C GLY A 63 -0.58 4.30 3.43
N LEU A 64 0.24 5.06 2.70
CA LEU A 64 0.02 6.48 2.44
C LEU A 64 -1.28 6.72 1.66
N LEU A 65 -1.54 5.93 0.60
CA LEU A 65 -2.81 6.01 -0.13
C LEU A 65 -4.01 5.69 0.77
N GLY A 66 -3.89 4.68 1.63
CA GLY A 66 -4.89 4.37 2.65
C GLY A 66 -5.13 5.53 3.61
N ALA A 67 -4.07 6.19 4.08
CA ALA A 67 -4.16 7.39 4.91
C ALA A 67 -4.86 8.55 4.19
N VAL A 68 -4.54 8.77 2.91
CA VAL A 68 -5.19 9.80 2.08
C VAL A 68 -6.68 9.50 1.95
N VAL A 69 -7.08 8.26 1.70
CA VAL A 69 -8.49 7.86 1.62
C VAL A 69 -9.21 8.13 2.95
N ALA A 70 -8.60 7.76 4.08
CA ALA A 70 -9.17 8.05 5.40
C ALA A 70 -9.31 9.56 5.65
N ALA A 71 -8.30 10.35 5.27
CA ALA A 71 -8.33 11.81 5.39
C ALA A 71 -9.45 12.40 4.53
N LEU A 72 -9.62 11.96 3.28
CA LEU A 72 -10.70 12.42 2.41
C LEU A 72 -12.08 12.13 3.01
N PHE A 73 -12.31 10.95 3.58
CA PHE A 73 -13.57 10.65 4.27
C PHE A 73 -13.78 11.43 5.56
N THR A 74 -12.70 11.89 6.19
CA THR A 74 -12.75 12.66 7.44
C THR A 74 -12.99 14.15 7.18
N TYR A 75 -12.29 14.74 6.22
CA TYR A 75 -12.24 16.18 5.97
C TYR A 75 -13.15 16.69 4.84
N ARG A 76 -13.69 15.82 3.97
CA ARG A 76 -14.67 16.23 2.94
C ARG A 76 -16.12 16.37 3.47
N LYS A 77 -16.29 16.66 4.75
CA LYS A 77 -17.58 17.03 5.34
C LYS A 77 -17.72 18.55 5.39
#